data_AF-A0A6P2W4M7-F1
#
_entry.id   AF-A0A6P2W4M7-F1
#
_cell.length_a   1.000
_cell.length_b   1.000
_cell.length_c   1.000
_cell.angle_alpha   90.00
_cell.angle_beta   90.00
_cell.angle_gamma   90.00
#
_symmetry.space_group_name_H-M   'P 1'
#
loop_
_entity.id
_entity.type
_entity.pdbx_description
1 polymer ?
#
loop_
_entity_poly.entity_id
_entity_poly.type
_entity_poly.pdbx_seq_one_letter_code
_entity_poly.pdbx_strand_id
1 'polypeptide(L)'
;MLRYACLFAHDHPSTPESVWDIDNGQMDGWAEWFEQIPQLFLYLIGDAAHPPQIAPCAMYSDADSPACLMAPMAEVRERWHALDRHMQPRLPQLPADARAQWAHMHTTIATTTREWLILDCSQFCDAAISTPDMNAFLQQTRQRCAEWGAAAESGAGDLPPVLLPLLSEATGQWGWWNANVIERIYSIEAQPHEEWPDDLRMGYEPARDWQPWIEEVQAYYVRRIDQAAGESSSADADRVRAPAGLVTPYGRWLVHPDDGAEWIDIEAGYIVVQQFGDWNAGIPGGLKDLNGRWVVPPSAGYVDVSPLTRTLALGRPSPRPEGMDRTVGLLRWPDGESLFDDLTGGMLHDDGRVRIFHADDTVSALDAATGKPLFDTRYKNVFAFHRKLRLAVVEWRRPGEPSPDNPGILQGVVHESGRLVIPCEYAHIHHAYKQPPKLLHGRQLLAITVDGRPHFYNPDGTLLAALECDMKPWIWTPMVKENQLLAFDGEGMDARVIWIALSDYSFVETGETRADCVNMLTEGLKGWLPK
;
A
#
# COMPACT_ATOMS: atom_id res chain seq x y z
N MET A 1 -4.58 -8.15 0.76
CA MET A 1 -4.77 -9.44 0.07
C MET A 1 -4.04 -9.38 -1.25
N LEU A 2 -3.20 -10.38 -1.54
CA LEU A 2 -2.45 -10.48 -2.78
C LEU A 2 -3.42 -10.73 -3.94
N ARG A 3 -3.39 -9.87 -4.97
CA ARG A 3 -4.18 -10.08 -6.19
C ARG A 3 -3.31 -10.76 -7.24
N TYR A 4 -3.83 -11.82 -7.85
CA TYR A 4 -3.08 -12.61 -8.82
C TYR A 4 -3.98 -13.17 -9.93
N ALA A 5 -3.34 -13.52 -11.05
CA ALA A 5 -3.91 -14.31 -12.13
C ALA A 5 -3.12 -15.60 -12.28
N CYS A 6 -3.82 -16.71 -12.56
CA CYS A 6 -3.22 -18.02 -12.78
C CYS A 6 -3.74 -18.63 -14.09
N LEU A 7 -2.85 -19.29 -14.82
CA LEU A 7 -3.15 -20.14 -15.95
C LEU A 7 -3.04 -21.61 -15.52
N PHE A 8 -4.09 -22.36 -15.82
CA PHE A 8 -4.15 -23.81 -15.66
C PHE A 8 -4.55 -24.44 -16.99
N ALA A 9 -4.07 -25.65 -17.26
CA ALA A 9 -4.56 -26.45 -18.37
C ALA A 9 -5.26 -27.70 -17.85
N HIS A 10 -6.37 -28.09 -18.48
CA HIS A 10 -7.25 -29.14 -17.98
C HIS A 10 -7.75 -30.05 -19.12
N ASP A 11 -8.02 -31.32 -18.81
CA ASP A 11 -8.54 -32.31 -19.78
C ASP A 11 -9.96 -31.99 -20.26
N HIS A 12 -10.72 -31.29 -19.42
CA HIS A 12 -12.15 -31.00 -19.62
C HIS A 12 -12.44 -29.51 -19.40
N PRO A 13 -13.51 -28.97 -19.99
CA PRO A 13 -13.95 -27.63 -19.64
C PRO A 13 -14.32 -27.58 -18.15
N SER A 14 -14.15 -26.42 -17.53
CA SER A 14 -14.63 -26.17 -16.17
C SER A 14 -16.15 -26.11 -16.16
N THR A 15 -16.75 -27.02 -15.41
CA THR A 15 -18.19 -27.15 -15.22
C THR A 15 -18.47 -27.29 -13.71
N PRO A 16 -19.72 -27.15 -13.26
CA PRO A 16 -20.03 -27.35 -11.85
C PRO A 16 -19.73 -28.76 -11.33
N GLU A 17 -19.65 -29.74 -12.22
CA GLU A 17 -19.31 -31.14 -11.91
C GLU A 17 -17.80 -31.42 -12.00
N SER A 18 -17.02 -30.45 -12.50
CA SER A 18 -15.56 -30.59 -12.58
C SER A 18 -14.98 -30.60 -11.18
N VAL A 19 -14.05 -31.52 -10.92
CA VAL A 19 -13.30 -31.57 -9.66
C VAL A 19 -11.88 -31.13 -9.96
N TRP A 20 -11.44 -30.04 -9.34
CA TRP A 20 -10.05 -29.59 -9.44
C TRP A 20 -9.31 -30.08 -8.21
N ASP A 21 -8.40 -31.02 -8.44
CA ASP A 21 -7.57 -31.62 -7.41
C ASP A 21 -6.22 -31.95 -8.06
N ILE A 22 -5.12 -31.60 -7.38
CA ILE A 22 -3.77 -31.92 -7.84
C ILE A 22 -3.61 -33.44 -8.02
N ASP A 23 -4.27 -34.23 -7.17
CA ASP A 23 -4.08 -35.68 -7.09
C ASP A 23 -4.75 -36.47 -8.24
N ASN A 24 -5.70 -35.86 -8.95
CA ASN A 24 -6.44 -36.55 -10.01
C ASN A 24 -5.69 -36.59 -11.36
N GLY A 25 -4.62 -35.80 -11.50
CA GLY A 25 -3.78 -35.75 -12.71
C GLY A 25 -4.47 -35.20 -13.96
N GLN A 26 -5.62 -34.54 -13.84
CA GLN A 26 -6.39 -33.96 -14.95
C GLN A 26 -6.03 -32.50 -15.26
N MET A 27 -5.20 -31.90 -14.42
CA MET A 27 -4.86 -30.48 -14.46
C MET A 27 -3.36 -30.25 -14.35
N ASP A 28 -2.87 -29.23 -15.04
CA ASP A 28 -1.50 -28.73 -14.92
C ASP A 28 -1.52 -27.24 -14.56
N GLY A 29 -0.70 -26.81 -13.60
CA GLY A 29 -0.38 -25.40 -13.39
C GLY A 29 0.59 -24.92 -14.46
N TRP A 30 0.34 -23.75 -15.06
CA TRP A 30 1.20 -23.23 -16.13
C TRP A 30 1.94 -21.98 -15.73
N ALA A 31 1.20 -20.95 -15.28
CA ALA A 31 1.81 -19.67 -15.00
C ALA A 31 0.99 -18.83 -14.02
N GLU A 32 1.65 -17.96 -13.27
CA GLU A 32 0.98 -16.96 -12.44
C GLU A 32 1.59 -15.57 -12.61
N TRP A 33 0.84 -14.56 -12.16
CA TRP A 33 1.33 -13.20 -12.05
C TRP A 33 0.55 -12.41 -11.00
N PHE A 34 1.22 -11.51 -10.30
CA PHE A 34 0.61 -10.66 -9.28
C PHE A 34 0.31 -9.26 -9.82
N GLU A 35 -0.59 -8.55 -9.15
CA GLU A 35 -0.94 -7.13 -9.34
C GLU A 35 -1.70 -6.78 -10.62
N GLN A 36 -1.54 -7.56 -11.69
CA GLN A 36 -2.28 -7.40 -12.95
C GLN A 36 -2.45 -8.74 -13.68
N ILE A 37 -3.39 -8.77 -14.63
CA ILE A 37 -3.50 -9.88 -15.60
C ILE A 37 -2.52 -9.60 -16.75
N PRO A 38 -1.49 -10.46 -16.98
CA PRO A 38 -0.54 -10.27 -18.07
C PRO A 38 -1.22 -10.25 -19.44
N GLN A 39 -0.69 -9.44 -20.36
CA GLN A 39 -1.21 -9.39 -21.73
C GLN A 39 -1.13 -10.75 -22.43
N LEU A 40 -0.09 -11.56 -22.15
CA LEU A 40 0.02 -12.88 -22.74
C LEU A 40 -1.13 -13.80 -22.28
N PHE A 41 -1.57 -13.70 -21.03
CA PHE A 41 -2.65 -14.54 -20.51
C PHE A 41 -3.97 -14.21 -21.21
N LEU A 42 -4.26 -12.92 -21.37
CA LEU A 42 -5.45 -12.44 -22.09
C LEU A 42 -5.42 -12.81 -23.57
N TYR A 43 -4.26 -12.73 -24.22
CA TYR A 43 -4.11 -13.13 -25.61
C TYR A 43 -4.29 -14.64 -25.80
N LEU A 44 -3.74 -15.46 -24.91
CA LEU A 44 -3.89 -16.92 -24.99
C LEU A 44 -5.35 -17.36 -24.78
N ILE A 45 -6.07 -16.72 -23.86
CA ILE A 45 -7.45 -17.12 -23.51
C ILE A 45 -8.48 -16.69 -24.56
N GLY A 46 -8.19 -15.75 -25.44
CA GLY A 46 -9.07 -15.51 -26.59
C GLY A 46 -8.78 -14.22 -27.34
N ASP A 47 -9.56 -14.02 -28.39
CA ASP A 47 -9.36 -12.93 -29.35
C ASP A 47 -10.72 -12.44 -29.91
N ALA A 48 -10.71 -11.58 -30.94
CA ALA A 48 -11.95 -11.04 -31.52
C ALA A 48 -12.81 -12.09 -32.26
N ALA A 49 -12.19 -13.10 -32.86
CA ALA A 49 -12.84 -14.19 -33.59
C ALA A 49 -13.28 -15.32 -32.65
N HIS A 50 -12.47 -15.57 -31.62
CA HIS A 50 -12.63 -16.65 -30.65
C HIS A 50 -12.62 -16.08 -29.23
N PRO A 51 -13.71 -15.43 -28.78
CA PRO A 51 -13.77 -14.87 -27.44
C PRO A 51 -13.80 -15.98 -26.38
N PRO A 52 -13.16 -15.79 -25.21
CA PRO A 52 -13.15 -16.80 -24.15
C PRO A 52 -14.55 -17.11 -23.65
N GLN A 53 -14.73 -18.35 -23.21
CA GLN A 53 -15.94 -18.77 -22.50
C GLN A 53 -15.84 -18.35 -21.03
N ILE A 54 -16.94 -17.84 -20.49
CA ILE A 54 -17.08 -17.56 -19.06
C ILE A 54 -17.63 -18.82 -18.42
N ALA A 55 -17.01 -19.26 -17.33
CA ALA A 55 -17.33 -20.52 -16.70
C ALA A 55 -17.21 -20.47 -15.18
N PRO A 56 -17.85 -21.42 -14.47
CA PRO A 56 -17.56 -21.63 -13.08
C PRO A 56 -16.13 -22.12 -12.88
N CYS A 57 -15.60 -21.95 -11.66
CA CYS A 57 -14.30 -22.46 -11.29
C CYS A 57 -14.44 -23.38 -10.08
N ALA A 58 -14.10 -24.65 -10.26
CA ALA A 58 -14.28 -25.68 -9.25
C ALA A 58 -13.33 -25.56 -8.04
N MET A 59 -12.40 -24.61 -8.05
CA MET A 59 -11.59 -24.26 -6.87
C MET A 59 -12.45 -23.62 -5.76
N TYR A 60 -13.58 -23.01 -6.14
CA TYR A 60 -14.42 -22.27 -5.21
C TYR A 60 -15.61 -23.10 -4.75
N SER A 61 -16.02 -22.87 -3.51
CA SER A 61 -17.11 -23.60 -2.86
C SER A 61 -18.48 -23.45 -3.55
N ASP A 62 -18.63 -22.43 -4.39
CA ASP A 62 -19.78 -22.25 -5.28
C ASP A 62 -19.41 -22.67 -6.71
N ALA A 63 -19.54 -23.97 -6.97
CA ALA A 63 -19.18 -24.59 -8.24
C ALA A 63 -20.11 -24.20 -9.41
N ASP A 64 -21.27 -23.56 -9.15
CA ASP A 64 -22.22 -23.18 -10.19
C ASP A 64 -21.94 -21.77 -10.74
N SER A 65 -21.27 -20.92 -9.96
CA SER A 65 -21.14 -19.50 -10.26
C SER A 65 -19.91 -19.18 -11.12
N PRO A 66 -20.05 -18.34 -12.17
CA PRO A 66 -18.94 -17.90 -13.00
C PRO A 66 -17.82 -17.24 -12.20
N ALA A 67 -16.59 -17.70 -12.43
CA ALA A 67 -15.42 -17.23 -11.71
C ALA A 67 -14.14 -17.18 -12.58
N CYS A 68 -14.13 -17.83 -13.76
CA CYS A 68 -12.96 -17.87 -14.63
C CYS A 68 -13.30 -17.72 -16.13
N LEU A 69 -12.25 -17.60 -16.93
CA LEU A 69 -12.30 -17.62 -18.39
C LEU A 69 -11.63 -18.89 -18.92
N MET A 70 -12.12 -19.46 -20.02
CA MET A 70 -11.54 -20.64 -20.65
C MET A 70 -11.51 -20.58 -22.17
N ALA A 71 -10.58 -21.33 -22.76
CA ALA A 71 -10.45 -21.51 -24.20
C ALA A 71 -10.06 -22.95 -24.56
N PRO A 72 -10.55 -23.49 -25.68
CA PRO A 72 -10.05 -24.74 -26.23
C PRO A 72 -8.56 -24.63 -26.59
N MET A 73 -7.77 -25.65 -26.22
CA MET A 73 -6.32 -25.67 -26.42
C MET A 73 -5.93 -25.60 -27.91
N ALA A 74 -6.78 -26.10 -28.81
CA ALA A 74 -6.57 -25.97 -30.25
C ALA A 74 -6.45 -24.51 -30.68
N GLU A 75 -7.34 -23.65 -30.18
CA GLU A 75 -7.34 -22.21 -30.50
C GLU A 75 -6.18 -21.49 -29.79
N VAL A 76 -5.83 -21.91 -28.57
CA VAL A 76 -4.66 -21.41 -27.84
C VAL A 76 -3.38 -21.66 -28.63
N ARG A 77 -3.21 -22.86 -29.19
CA ARG A 77 -2.06 -23.22 -30.03
C ARG A 77 -2.01 -22.40 -31.31
N GLU A 78 -3.14 -22.15 -31.96
CA GLU A 78 -3.21 -21.29 -33.13
C GLU A 78 -2.74 -19.86 -32.82
N ARG A 79 -3.28 -19.26 -31.74
CA ARG A 79 -2.85 -17.93 -31.26
C ARG A 79 -1.37 -17.90 -30.89
N TRP A 80 -0.89 -18.93 -30.19
CA TRP A 80 0.52 -19.06 -29.84
C TRP A 80 1.42 -19.13 -31.07
N HIS A 81 1.08 -19.96 -32.07
CA HIS A 81 1.84 -20.05 -33.32
C HIS A 81 1.84 -18.73 -34.10
N ALA A 82 0.74 -17.98 -34.08
CA ALA A 82 0.72 -16.64 -34.65
C ALA A 82 1.70 -15.69 -33.94
N LEU A 83 1.66 -15.64 -32.61
CA LEU A 83 2.57 -14.80 -31.82
C LEU A 83 4.04 -15.22 -31.97
N ASP A 84 4.31 -16.53 -31.93
CA ASP A 84 5.65 -17.10 -32.07
C ASP A 84 6.29 -16.68 -33.39
N ARG A 85 5.55 -16.71 -34.52
CA ARG A 85 6.03 -16.22 -35.82
C ARG A 85 6.51 -14.76 -35.77
N HIS A 86 5.79 -13.89 -35.06
CA HIS A 86 6.19 -12.49 -34.90
C HIS A 86 7.39 -12.31 -33.94
N MET A 87 7.56 -13.23 -33.00
CA MET A 87 8.66 -13.23 -32.05
C MET A 87 9.95 -13.81 -32.63
N GLN A 88 9.88 -14.78 -33.54
CA GLN A 88 11.05 -15.46 -34.14
C GLN A 88 12.18 -14.51 -34.59
N PRO A 89 11.92 -13.39 -35.31
CA PRO A 89 12.98 -12.46 -35.72
C PRO A 89 13.66 -11.73 -34.56
N ARG A 90 12.96 -11.58 -33.42
CA ARG A 90 13.44 -10.89 -32.22
C ARG A 90 14.10 -11.82 -31.21
N LEU A 91 13.74 -13.10 -31.18
CA LEU A 91 14.26 -14.06 -30.19
C LEU A 91 15.79 -14.01 -30.06
N PRO A 92 16.60 -13.97 -31.14
CA PRO A 92 18.06 -13.92 -31.03
C PRO A 92 18.60 -12.67 -30.32
N GLN A 93 17.83 -11.58 -30.27
CA GLN A 93 18.21 -10.30 -29.68
C GLN A 93 17.87 -10.21 -28.19
N LEU A 94 17.02 -11.12 -27.68
CA LEU A 94 16.62 -11.13 -26.28
C LEU A 94 17.72 -11.69 -25.37
N PRO A 95 17.75 -11.35 -24.07
CA PRO A 95 18.63 -11.99 -23.09
C PRO A 95 18.45 -13.51 -23.03
N ALA A 96 19.48 -14.23 -22.57
CA ALA A 96 19.47 -15.69 -22.51
C ALA A 96 18.28 -16.25 -21.72
N ASP A 97 17.99 -15.67 -20.55
CA ASP A 97 16.89 -16.11 -19.69
C ASP A 97 15.53 -15.90 -20.34
N ALA A 98 15.33 -14.77 -21.03
CA ALA A 98 14.10 -14.51 -21.77
C ALA A 98 13.91 -15.50 -22.93
N ARG A 99 14.99 -15.86 -23.64
CA ARG A 99 14.92 -16.91 -24.68
C ARG A 99 14.61 -18.28 -24.08
N ALA A 100 15.22 -18.62 -22.94
CA ALA A 100 14.98 -19.88 -22.25
C ALA A 100 13.52 -19.97 -21.77
N GLN A 101 12.99 -18.88 -21.19
CA GLN A 101 11.59 -18.79 -20.81
C GLN A 101 10.67 -18.93 -22.03
N TRP A 102 10.96 -18.25 -23.15
CA TRP A 102 10.18 -18.40 -24.38
C TRP A 102 10.15 -19.85 -24.89
N ALA A 103 11.31 -20.51 -24.92
CA ALA A 103 11.42 -21.91 -25.31
C ALA A 103 10.66 -22.84 -24.36
N HIS A 104 10.67 -22.55 -23.05
CA HIS A 104 9.88 -23.26 -22.06
C HIS A 104 8.38 -23.11 -22.32
N MET A 105 7.87 -21.89 -22.48
CA MET A 105 6.46 -21.63 -22.83
C MET A 105 6.06 -22.35 -24.11
N HIS A 106 6.90 -22.28 -25.15
CA HIS A 106 6.66 -22.94 -26.42
C HIS A 106 6.53 -24.46 -26.25
N THR A 107 7.43 -25.05 -25.46
CA THR A 107 7.40 -26.49 -25.17
C THR A 107 6.12 -26.85 -24.41
N THR A 108 5.80 -26.14 -23.32
CA THR A 108 4.59 -26.36 -22.52
C THR A 108 3.32 -26.37 -23.37
N ILE A 109 3.15 -25.37 -24.24
CA ILE A 109 1.96 -25.24 -25.10
C ILE A 109 1.95 -26.30 -26.22
N ALA A 110 3.12 -26.61 -26.80
CA ALA A 110 3.21 -27.55 -27.92
C ALA A 110 3.03 -29.02 -27.48
N THR A 111 3.50 -29.39 -26.29
CA THR A 111 3.53 -30.79 -25.84
C THR A 111 2.40 -31.16 -24.89
N THR A 112 1.65 -30.19 -24.36
CA THR A 112 0.52 -30.49 -23.47
C THR A 112 -0.49 -31.42 -24.15
N THR A 113 -1.05 -32.37 -23.40
CA THR A 113 -2.16 -33.22 -23.84
C THR A 113 -3.52 -32.70 -23.39
N ARG A 114 -3.54 -31.62 -22.59
CA ARG A 114 -4.76 -31.00 -22.07
C ARG A 114 -5.58 -30.38 -23.19
N GLU A 115 -6.90 -30.38 -23.02
CA GLU A 115 -7.83 -29.90 -24.06
C GLU A 115 -8.28 -28.46 -23.83
N TRP A 116 -8.11 -27.91 -22.62
CA TRP A 116 -8.59 -26.59 -22.24
C TRP A 116 -7.52 -25.79 -21.51
N LEU A 117 -7.49 -24.48 -21.77
CA LEU A 117 -6.76 -23.49 -20.98
C LEU A 117 -7.77 -22.72 -20.13
N ILE A 118 -7.42 -22.46 -18.88
CA ILE A 118 -8.26 -21.76 -17.91
C ILE A 118 -7.45 -20.61 -17.31
N LEU A 119 -8.06 -19.44 -17.27
CA LEU A 119 -7.54 -18.25 -16.61
C LEU A 119 -8.40 -17.94 -15.39
N ASP A 120 -7.86 -18.18 -14.20
CA ASP A 120 -8.41 -17.61 -12.97
C ASP A 120 -7.84 -16.21 -12.77
N CYS A 121 -8.73 -15.24 -12.67
CA CYS A 121 -8.43 -13.85 -12.37
C CYS A 121 -9.43 -13.25 -11.38
N SER A 122 -10.19 -14.09 -10.67
CA SER A 122 -11.24 -13.70 -9.74
C SER A 122 -10.72 -12.82 -8.60
N GLN A 123 -9.47 -13.01 -8.17
CA GLN A 123 -8.80 -12.21 -7.12
C GLN A 123 -8.67 -10.72 -7.47
N PHE A 124 -8.88 -10.33 -8.74
CA PHE A 124 -8.92 -8.93 -9.14
C PHE A 124 -10.30 -8.27 -8.96
N CYS A 125 -11.33 -9.04 -8.63
CA CYS A 125 -12.67 -8.56 -8.31
C CYS A 125 -12.93 -8.70 -6.81
N ASP A 126 -13.19 -7.58 -6.13
CA ASP A 126 -13.48 -7.59 -4.68
C ASP A 126 -14.91 -8.09 -4.37
N ALA A 127 -15.74 -8.32 -5.40
CA ALA A 127 -17.10 -8.82 -5.23
C ALA A 127 -17.09 -10.34 -5.01
N ALA A 128 -18.03 -10.83 -4.20
CA ALA A 128 -18.18 -12.27 -4.02
C ALA A 128 -18.49 -12.98 -5.36
N ILE A 129 -18.00 -14.20 -5.50
CA ILE A 129 -18.45 -15.13 -6.54
C ILE A 129 -19.98 -15.27 -6.42
N SER A 130 -20.67 -15.48 -7.55
CA SER A 130 -22.14 -15.44 -7.74
C SER A 130 -22.79 -14.05 -7.91
N THR A 131 -22.06 -12.96 -7.66
CA THR A 131 -22.64 -11.62 -7.75
C THR A 131 -22.70 -11.08 -9.19
N PRO A 132 -23.62 -10.14 -9.48
CA PRO A 132 -23.65 -9.42 -10.76
C PRO A 132 -22.34 -8.68 -11.07
N ASP A 133 -21.65 -8.18 -10.04
CA ASP A 133 -20.40 -7.44 -10.20
C ASP A 133 -19.25 -8.36 -10.65
N MET A 134 -19.16 -9.59 -10.12
CA MET A 134 -18.21 -10.60 -10.62
C MET A 134 -18.49 -10.94 -12.09
N ASN A 135 -19.76 -11.15 -12.45
CA ASN A 135 -20.14 -11.39 -13.83
C ASN A 135 -19.76 -10.21 -14.75
N ALA A 136 -19.99 -8.97 -14.31
CA ALA A 136 -19.61 -7.78 -15.06
C ALA A 136 -18.08 -7.69 -15.24
N PHE A 137 -17.30 -8.02 -14.21
CA PHE A 137 -15.84 -8.09 -14.28
C PHE A 137 -15.35 -9.12 -15.30
N LEU A 138 -15.92 -10.34 -15.31
CA LEU A 138 -15.57 -11.38 -16.27
C LEU A 138 -15.95 -10.99 -17.71
N GLN A 139 -17.12 -10.36 -17.89
CA GLN A 139 -17.53 -9.83 -19.19
C GLN A 139 -16.60 -8.72 -19.68
N GLN A 140 -16.17 -7.81 -18.79
CA GLN A 140 -15.19 -6.79 -19.14
C GLN A 140 -13.84 -7.40 -19.52
N THR A 141 -13.38 -8.41 -18.79
CA THR A 141 -12.13 -9.12 -19.10
C THR A 141 -12.23 -9.88 -20.42
N ARG A 142 -13.36 -10.52 -20.70
CA ARG A 142 -13.68 -11.12 -22.00
C ARG A 142 -13.68 -10.08 -23.12
N GLN A 143 -14.24 -8.89 -22.90
CA GLN A 143 -14.26 -7.83 -23.89
C GLN A 143 -12.85 -7.30 -24.21
N ARG A 144 -11.98 -7.21 -23.21
CA ARG A 144 -10.55 -6.90 -23.43
C ARG A 144 -9.88 -7.94 -24.35
N CYS A 145 -10.35 -9.19 -24.32
CA CYS A 145 -9.87 -10.22 -25.24
C CYS A 145 -10.24 -9.92 -26.71
N ALA A 146 -11.37 -9.27 -26.96
CA ALA A 146 -11.76 -8.89 -28.31
C ALA A 146 -10.93 -7.72 -28.89
N GLU A 147 -10.23 -6.95 -28.05
CA GLU A 147 -9.37 -5.84 -28.48
C GLU A 147 -8.09 -6.31 -29.21
N TRP A 148 -7.78 -7.61 -29.09
CA TRP A 148 -6.57 -8.22 -29.67
C TRP A 148 -6.63 -8.46 -31.19
N GLY A 149 -7.76 -8.21 -31.84
CA GLY A 149 -7.97 -8.59 -33.25
C GLY A 149 -8.11 -10.12 -33.41
N ALA A 150 -8.31 -10.62 -34.64
CA ALA A 150 -8.30 -12.07 -34.87
C ALA A 150 -6.85 -12.59 -34.92
N ALA A 151 -6.60 -13.81 -34.46
CA ALA A 151 -5.32 -14.50 -34.70
C ALA A 151 -4.97 -14.43 -36.19
N ALA A 152 -3.90 -13.70 -36.49
CA ALA A 152 -3.48 -13.36 -37.84
C ALA A 152 -3.17 -14.62 -38.66
N GLU A 153 -3.97 -14.90 -39.70
CA GLU A 153 -3.66 -15.90 -40.74
C GLU A 153 -2.29 -15.61 -41.39
N SER A 154 -1.71 -16.61 -42.05
CA SER A 154 -0.47 -16.47 -42.81
C SER A 154 -0.55 -15.34 -43.85
N GLY A 155 0.02 -14.17 -43.51
CA GLY A 155 0.03 -12.96 -44.34
C GLY A 155 -0.63 -11.72 -43.71
N ALA A 156 -1.26 -11.85 -42.54
CA ALA A 156 -1.72 -10.69 -41.78
C ALA A 156 -0.52 -9.84 -41.30
N GLY A 157 -0.70 -8.52 -41.31
CA GLY A 157 0.36 -7.51 -41.17
C GLY A 157 1.00 -7.44 -39.77
N ASP A 158 1.35 -6.22 -39.34
CA ASP A 158 1.96 -6.00 -38.03
C ASP A 158 1.04 -6.44 -36.87
N LEU A 159 1.64 -6.85 -35.74
CA LEU A 159 0.91 -7.12 -34.51
C LEU A 159 0.09 -5.89 -34.09
N PRO A 160 -1.15 -6.06 -33.59
CA PRO A 160 -1.94 -4.98 -33.01
C PRO A 160 -1.14 -4.12 -32.03
N PRO A 161 -1.31 -2.79 -32.01
CA PRO A 161 -0.53 -1.89 -31.14
C PRO A 161 -0.54 -2.30 -29.66
N VAL A 162 -1.67 -2.84 -29.20
CA VAL A 162 -1.88 -3.28 -27.82
C VAL A 162 -1.05 -4.53 -27.45
N LEU A 163 -0.58 -5.31 -28.43
CA LEU A 163 0.31 -6.47 -28.24
C LEU A 163 1.79 -6.12 -28.40
N LEU A 164 2.12 -4.91 -28.86
CA LEU A 164 3.51 -4.47 -28.97
C LEU A 164 4.30 -4.57 -27.64
N PRO A 165 3.70 -4.33 -26.46
CA PRO A 165 4.42 -4.50 -25.19
C PRO A 165 4.93 -5.92 -24.95
N LEU A 166 4.27 -6.97 -25.48
CA LEU A 166 4.77 -8.36 -25.42
C LEU A 166 6.14 -8.53 -26.10
N LEU A 167 6.46 -7.62 -27.02
CA LEU A 167 7.66 -7.66 -27.85
C LEU A 167 8.81 -6.82 -27.24
N SER A 168 8.51 -5.89 -26.34
CA SER A 168 9.47 -4.93 -25.77
C SER A 168 9.67 -5.06 -24.25
N GLU A 169 8.65 -5.49 -23.50
CA GLU A 169 8.70 -5.65 -22.04
C GLU A 169 8.89 -7.11 -21.60
N ALA A 170 9.29 -7.95 -22.56
CA ALA A 170 9.47 -9.41 -22.54
C ALA A 170 8.93 -10.11 -21.27
N THR A 171 9.64 -10.10 -20.14
CA THR A 171 9.25 -10.93 -18.99
C THR A 171 8.03 -10.44 -18.20
N GLY A 172 7.73 -9.13 -18.22
CA GLY A 172 6.67 -8.55 -17.39
C GLY A 172 5.25 -8.84 -17.84
N GLN A 173 5.12 -9.14 -19.14
CA GLN A 173 3.83 -9.38 -19.78
C GLN A 173 3.62 -10.86 -20.10
N TRP A 174 4.62 -11.71 -19.85
CA TRP A 174 4.55 -13.15 -20.10
C TRP A 174 4.08 -13.95 -18.89
N GLY A 175 4.21 -13.44 -17.66
CA GLY A 175 3.94 -14.20 -16.44
C GLY A 175 5.14 -15.03 -15.95
N TRP A 176 5.05 -15.62 -14.77
CA TRP A 176 6.02 -16.61 -14.28
C TRP A 176 5.51 -18.00 -14.64
N TRP A 177 6.21 -18.72 -15.52
CA TRP A 177 5.80 -20.03 -16.03
C TRP A 177 6.50 -21.16 -15.27
N ASN A 178 5.71 -21.97 -14.56
CA ASN A 178 6.19 -23.09 -13.77
C ASN A 178 5.04 -24.06 -13.44
N ALA A 179 5.32 -25.36 -13.43
CA ALA A 179 4.32 -26.39 -13.07
C ALA A 179 3.79 -26.25 -11.64
N ASN A 180 4.63 -25.75 -10.72
CA ASN A 180 4.30 -25.58 -9.31
C ASN A 180 3.19 -24.53 -9.07
N VAL A 181 2.78 -23.78 -10.09
CA VAL A 181 1.60 -22.91 -10.03
C VAL A 181 0.33 -23.69 -9.69
N ILE A 182 0.31 -25.01 -9.93
CA ILE A 182 -0.80 -25.90 -9.55
C ILE A 182 -1.20 -25.73 -8.06
N GLU A 183 -0.26 -25.39 -7.18
CA GLU A 183 -0.50 -25.16 -5.75
C GLU A 183 -1.49 -24.02 -5.48
N ARG A 184 -1.67 -23.08 -6.42
CA ARG A 184 -2.62 -21.97 -6.31
C ARG A 184 -4.09 -22.40 -6.30
N ILE A 185 -4.38 -23.67 -6.55
CA ILE A 185 -5.75 -24.18 -6.41
C ILE A 185 -6.18 -24.28 -4.95
N TYR A 186 -5.21 -24.34 -4.04
CA TYR A 186 -5.44 -24.32 -2.60
C TYR A 186 -5.13 -22.96 -2.01
N SER A 187 -5.69 -22.72 -0.82
CA SER A 187 -5.27 -21.59 0.00
C SER A 187 -3.80 -21.75 0.36
N ILE A 188 -2.96 -20.85 -0.15
CA ILE A 188 -1.55 -20.80 0.22
C ILE A 188 -1.44 -20.21 1.63
N GLU A 189 -1.01 -21.05 2.57
CA GLU A 189 -0.90 -20.72 4.00
C GLU A 189 0.50 -21.04 4.54
N ALA A 190 0.84 -20.43 5.67
CA ALA A 190 2.08 -20.71 6.38
C ALA A 190 2.10 -22.15 6.91
N GLN A 191 3.14 -22.89 6.51
CA GLN A 191 3.43 -24.25 6.94
C GLN A 191 4.58 -24.25 7.95
N PRO A 192 4.58 -25.18 8.91
CA PRO A 192 5.71 -25.38 9.81
C PRO A 192 6.96 -25.75 8.99
N HIS A 193 8.15 -25.42 9.52
CA HIS A 193 9.42 -25.61 8.82
C HIS A 193 9.66 -27.07 8.40
N GLU A 194 9.18 -28.03 9.18
CA GLU A 194 9.26 -29.47 8.90
C GLU A 194 8.48 -29.90 7.65
N GLU A 195 7.48 -29.11 7.26
CA GLU A 195 6.60 -29.36 6.11
C GLU A 195 7.02 -28.55 4.87
N TRP A 196 8.12 -27.80 4.93
CA TRP A 196 8.67 -27.13 3.76
C TRP A 196 9.19 -28.14 2.73
N PRO A 197 9.18 -27.79 1.43
CA PRO A 197 9.81 -28.61 0.39
C PRO A 197 11.25 -28.97 0.76
N ASP A 198 11.65 -30.22 0.50
CA ASP A 198 12.95 -30.75 0.91
C ASP A 198 14.13 -29.92 0.38
N ASP A 199 14.05 -29.46 -0.87
CA ASP A 199 15.07 -28.61 -1.49
C ASP A 199 15.21 -27.25 -0.80
N LEU A 200 14.08 -26.66 -0.38
CA LEU A 200 14.07 -25.43 0.41
C LEU A 200 14.60 -25.69 1.83
N ARG A 201 14.03 -26.65 2.55
CA ARG A 201 14.33 -26.98 3.95
C ARG A 201 15.79 -27.42 4.18
N MET A 202 16.42 -28.05 3.19
CA MET A 202 17.81 -28.50 3.30
C MET A 202 18.84 -27.40 3.02
N GLY A 203 18.45 -26.36 2.28
CA GLY A 203 19.33 -25.25 1.91
C GLY A 203 19.10 -23.97 2.72
N TYR A 204 17.92 -23.85 3.34
CA TYR A 204 17.43 -22.60 3.90
C TYR A 204 16.76 -22.78 5.26
N GLU A 205 16.90 -21.76 6.11
CA GLU A 205 16.24 -21.64 7.40
C GLU A 205 15.41 -20.34 7.48
N PRO A 206 14.41 -20.25 8.37
CA PRO A 206 13.72 -19.01 8.69
C PRO A 206 14.67 -17.85 8.99
N ALA A 207 14.53 -16.72 8.31
CA ALA A 207 15.37 -15.54 8.56
C ALA A 207 14.99 -14.76 9.84
N ARG A 208 13.77 -14.99 10.34
CA ARG A 208 13.21 -14.44 11.59
C ARG A 208 12.46 -15.55 12.32
N ASP A 209 12.89 -15.86 13.54
CA ASP A 209 12.35 -16.97 14.33
C ASP A 209 10.86 -16.81 14.70
N TRP A 210 10.35 -15.58 14.76
CA TRP A 210 8.99 -15.29 15.24
C TRP A 210 7.98 -14.96 14.13
N GLN A 211 8.43 -14.60 12.93
CA GLN A 211 7.54 -14.32 11.79
C GLN A 211 8.28 -14.48 10.45
N PRO A 212 8.53 -15.73 10.01
CA PRO A 212 9.12 -15.98 8.70
C PRO A 212 8.10 -15.85 7.56
N TRP A 213 6.80 -15.91 7.85
CA TRP A 213 5.75 -15.78 6.84
C TRP A 213 5.36 -14.32 6.60
N ILE A 214 5.33 -13.92 5.34
CA ILE A 214 4.84 -12.61 4.89
C ILE A 214 3.52 -12.80 4.14
N GLU A 215 2.40 -12.48 4.80
CA GLU A 215 1.04 -12.69 4.31
C GLU A 215 0.74 -11.89 3.02
N GLU A 216 1.29 -10.68 2.91
CA GLU A 216 1.04 -9.75 1.80
C GLU A 216 1.45 -10.32 0.43
N VAL A 217 2.44 -11.20 0.43
CA VAL A 217 3.03 -11.84 -0.77
C VAL A 217 3.00 -13.37 -0.70
N GLN A 218 2.48 -13.93 0.39
CA GLN A 218 2.37 -15.36 0.65
C GLN A 218 3.71 -16.10 0.43
N ALA A 219 4.75 -15.61 1.10
CA ALA A 219 6.11 -16.12 0.95
C ALA A 219 6.85 -16.18 2.29
N TYR A 220 7.84 -17.09 2.36
CA TYR A 220 8.76 -17.22 3.47
C TYR A 220 9.97 -16.31 3.30
N TYR A 221 10.31 -15.60 4.36
CA TYR A 221 11.54 -14.88 4.56
C TYR A 221 12.62 -15.83 5.11
N VAL A 222 13.60 -16.17 4.27
CA VAL A 222 14.56 -17.26 4.49
C VAL A 222 16.01 -16.79 4.40
N ARG A 223 16.95 -17.56 4.95
CA ARG A 223 18.40 -17.39 4.78
C ARG A 223 19.06 -18.71 4.43
N ARG A 224 20.19 -18.64 3.71
CA ARG A 224 21.00 -19.83 3.42
C ARG A 224 21.57 -20.42 4.72
N ILE A 225 21.46 -21.73 4.88
CA ILE A 225 22.11 -22.47 5.96
C ILE A 225 23.62 -22.51 5.67
N ASP A 226 24.44 -21.99 6.58
CA ASP A 226 25.89 -22.10 6.49
C ASP A 226 26.35 -23.50 6.93
N GLN A 227 26.49 -24.42 5.96
CA GLN A 227 26.94 -25.79 6.22
C GLN A 227 28.42 -25.88 6.65
N ALA A 228 29.22 -24.81 6.48
CA ALA A 228 30.62 -24.80 6.91
C ALA A 228 30.79 -24.49 8.41
N ALA A 229 29.77 -23.89 9.02
CA ALA A 229 29.72 -23.64 10.45
C ALA A 229 29.21 -24.91 11.17
N GLY A 230 30.14 -25.84 11.47
CA GLY A 230 29.81 -27.04 12.27
C GLY A 230 29.04 -26.72 13.56
N GLU A 231 28.38 -27.74 14.13
CA GLU A 231 27.44 -27.71 15.28
C GLU A 231 27.92 -27.00 16.57
N SER A 232 29.14 -26.47 16.59
CA SER A 232 29.67 -25.64 17.67
C SER A 232 29.94 -24.22 17.19
N SER A 233 28.93 -23.37 17.13
CA SER A 233 29.17 -22.01 17.61
C SER A 233 28.01 -21.53 18.46
N SER A 234 28.37 -20.99 19.60
CA SER A 234 27.47 -20.32 20.54
C SER A 234 26.66 -19.24 19.85
N ALA A 235 25.48 -19.01 20.41
CA ALA A 235 24.65 -17.84 20.18
C ALA A 235 25.42 -16.57 20.57
N ASP A 236 26.14 -15.98 19.61
CA ASP A 236 26.75 -14.66 19.75
C ASP A 236 26.37 -13.78 18.56
N ALA A 237 26.06 -12.54 18.89
CA ALA A 237 25.45 -11.51 18.04
C ALA A 237 26.32 -11.02 16.86
N ASP A 238 27.45 -11.66 16.58
CA ASP A 238 28.48 -11.19 15.62
C ASP A 238 28.68 -12.11 14.40
N ARG A 239 27.83 -13.12 14.17
CA ARG A 239 27.84 -13.82 12.87
C ARG A 239 27.35 -12.86 11.78
N VAL A 240 28.18 -12.64 10.75
CA VAL A 240 27.74 -12.00 9.49
C VAL A 240 26.56 -12.82 8.97
N ARG A 241 25.36 -12.24 9.07
CA ARG A 241 24.14 -12.94 8.69
C ARG A 241 24.17 -13.18 7.18
N ALA A 242 23.91 -14.42 6.76
CA ALA A 242 23.78 -14.72 5.35
C ALA A 242 22.69 -13.83 4.71
N PRO A 243 22.86 -13.43 3.43
CA PRO A 243 21.81 -12.73 2.71
C PRO A 243 20.49 -13.48 2.78
N ALA A 244 19.43 -12.72 2.99
CA ALA A 244 18.09 -13.22 3.06
C ALA A 244 17.43 -13.28 1.68
N GLY A 245 16.41 -14.11 1.57
CA GLY A 245 15.59 -14.26 0.38
C GLY A 245 14.11 -14.33 0.74
N LEU A 246 13.27 -14.24 -0.27
CA LEU A 246 11.82 -14.28 -0.15
C LEU A 246 11.29 -15.27 -1.20
N VAL A 247 10.66 -16.35 -0.75
CA VAL A 247 10.27 -17.49 -1.61
C VAL A 247 8.90 -18.03 -1.24
N THR A 248 8.07 -18.34 -2.23
CA THR A 248 6.76 -18.95 -1.98
C THR A 248 6.92 -20.41 -1.50
N PRO A 249 5.90 -21.00 -0.84
CA PRO A 249 5.96 -22.40 -0.40
C PRO A 249 6.23 -23.41 -1.52
N TYR A 250 5.94 -23.04 -2.77
CA TYR A 250 6.12 -23.87 -3.95
C TYR A 250 7.34 -23.47 -4.80
N GLY A 251 8.27 -22.70 -4.23
CA GLY A 251 9.61 -22.47 -4.79
C GLY A 251 9.77 -21.28 -5.73
N ARG A 252 8.80 -20.37 -5.81
CA ARG A 252 8.96 -19.12 -6.57
C ARG A 252 9.75 -18.10 -5.77
N TRP A 253 10.95 -17.76 -6.24
CA TRP A 253 11.74 -16.67 -5.67
C TRP A 253 11.18 -15.31 -6.09
N LEU A 254 10.83 -14.48 -5.09
CA LEU A 254 10.54 -13.06 -5.27
C LEU A 254 11.78 -12.20 -4.99
N VAL A 255 12.63 -12.66 -4.07
CA VAL A 255 13.98 -12.13 -3.83
C VAL A 255 14.92 -13.31 -3.64
N HIS A 256 15.87 -13.50 -4.55
CA HIS A 256 16.86 -14.56 -4.40
C HIS A 256 17.95 -14.08 -3.42
N PRO A 257 18.53 -14.95 -2.57
CA PRO A 257 19.63 -14.56 -1.68
C PRO A 257 20.83 -13.93 -2.39
N ASP A 258 21.04 -14.26 -3.67
CA ASP A 258 22.09 -13.65 -4.49
C ASP A 258 21.83 -12.17 -4.81
N ASP A 259 20.60 -11.66 -4.59
CA ASP A 259 20.30 -10.23 -4.62
C ASP A 259 20.96 -9.48 -3.43
N GLY A 260 21.55 -10.20 -2.47
CA GLY A 260 22.37 -9.62 -1.40
C GLY A 260 21.57 -8.90 -0.30
N ALA A 261 20.30 -9.22 -0.13
CA ALA A 261 19.44 -8.59 0.84
C ALA A 261 19.89 -8.89 2.28
N GLU A 262 20.14 -7.88 3.09
CA GLU A 262 20.26 -8.00 4.54
C GLU A 262 18.85 -8.00 5.19
N TRP A 263 17.97 -7.15 4.65
CA TRP A 263 16.61 -6.95 5.10
C TRP A 263 15.65 -6.88 3.92
N ILE A 264 14.48 -7.48 4.11
CA ILE A 264 13.36 -7.44 3.17
C ILE A 264 12.12 -6.99 3.94
N ASP A 265 11.37 -6.06 3.36
CA ASP A 265 10.07 -5.61 3.86
C ASP A 265 9.06 -5.47 2.71
N ILE A 266 7.76 -5.43 3.05
CA ILE A 266 6.69 -5.14 2.10
C ILE A 266 6.05 -3.81 2.45
N GLU A 267 6.30 -2.79 1.63
CA GLU A 267 5.82 -1.43 1.87
C GLU A 267 5.17 -0.86 0.61
N ALA A 268 4.00 -0.24 0.76
CA ALA A 268 3.29 0.48 -0.31
C ALA A 268 3.07 -0.31 -1.62
N GLY A 269 3.05 -1.64 -1.57
CA GLY A 269 2.92 -2.52 -2.73
C GLY A 269 4.24 -2.86 -3.43
N TYR A 270 5.38 -2.65 -2.76
CA TYR A 270 6.70 -3.06 -3.21
C TYR A 270 7.36 -4.00 -2.21
N ILE A 271 8.29 -4.80 -2.72
CA ILE A 271 9.27 -5.51 -1.92
C ILE A 271 10.48 -4.57 -1.77
N VAL A 272 10.70 -4.06 -0.57
CA VAL A 272 11.86 -3.22 -0.23
C VAL A 272 13.03 -4.13 0.10
N VAL A 273 14.12 -3.99 -0.64
CA VAL A 273 15.35 -4.75 -0.44
C VAL A 273 16.43 -3.81 0.08
N GLN A 274 16.93 -4.04 1.28
CA GLN A 274 18.08 -3.34 1.83
C GLN A 274 19.28 -4.29 1.89
N GLN A 275 20.44 -3.82 1.44
CA GLN A 275 21.69 -4.57 1.43
C GLN A 275 22.61 -4.08 2.55
N PHE A 276 23.62 -4.87 2.89
CA PHE A 276 24.68 -4.44 3.82
C PHE A 276 25.37 -3.17 3.32
N GLY A 277 25.53 -2.18 4.21
CA GLY A 277 26.21 -0.93 3.89
C GLY A 277 26.61 -0.10 5.10
N ASP A 278 27.35 0.97 4.84
CA ASP A 278 27.70 1.96 5.86
C ASP A 278 26.50 2.89 6.10
N TRP A 279 25.93 2.84 7.30
CA TRP A 279 24.84 3.72 7.75
C TRP A 279 25.19 5.22 7.60
N ASN A 280 26.50 5.57 7.65
CA ASN A 280 26.97 6.94 7.42
C ASN A 280 27.08 7.31 5.93
N ALA A 281 27.09 6.35 5.02
CA ALA A 281 26.96 6.59 3.59
C ALA A 281 25.50 6.53 3.12
N GLY A 282 24.65 5.85 3.89
CA GLY A 282 23.28 5.48 3.51
C GLY A 282 23.24 4.01 3.09
N ILE A 283 22.14 3.34 3.41
CA ILE A 283 22.00 1.90 3.18
C ILE A 283 21.68 1.69 1.69
N PRO A 284 22.50 0.93 0.94
CA PRO A 284 22.18 0.57 -0.42
C PRO A 284 20.96 -0.33 -0.45
N GLY A 285 20.09 -0.11 -1.43
CA GLY A 285 18.85 -0.87 -1.52
C GLY A 285 18.11 -0.59 -2.81
N GLY A 286 16.96 -1.23 -2.94
CA GLY A 286 16.12 -1.10 -4.12
C GLY A 286 14.69 -1.54 -3.86
N LEU A 287 13.87 -1.37 -4.88
CA LEU A 287 12.46 -1.73 -4.88
C LEU A 287 12.23 -2.78 -5.96
N LYS A 288 11.59 -3.89 -5.58
CA LYS A 288 10.99 -4.83 -6.53
C LYS A 288 9.47 -4.71 -6.50
N ASP A 289 8.83 -4.98 -7.64
CA ASP A 289 7.39 -5.23 -7.67
C ASP A 289 7.06 -6.53 -6.91
N LEU A 290 5.77 -6.81 -6.70
CA LEU A 290 5.39 -8.03 -5.96
C LEU A 290 5.71 -9.32 -6.74
N ASN A 291 6.04 -9.22 -8.03
CA ASN A 291 6.48 -10.33 -8.86
C ASN A 291 7.98 -10.62 -8.75
N GLY A 292 8.73 -9.84 -7.95
CA GLY A 292 10.17 -9.99 -7.72
C GLY A 292 11.06 -9.28 -8.74
N ARG A 293 10.49 -8.44 -9.62
CA ARG A 293 11.24 -7.70 -10.64
C ARG A 293 11.68 -6.36 -10.11
N TRP A 294 12.93 -6.00 -10.38
CA TRP A 294 13.48 -4.70 -9.99
C TRP A 294 12.71 -3.57 -10.69
N VAL A 295 12.11 -2.70 -9.89
CA VAL A 295 11.59 -1.39 -10.30
C VAL A 295 12.69 -0.35 -10.11
N VAL A 296 13.41 -0.43 -9.00
CA VAL A 296 14.62 0.35 -8.72
C VAL A 296 15.70 -0.62 -8.27
N PRO A 297 16.66 -1.01 -9.13
CA PRO A 297 17.76 -1.87 -8.71
C PRO A 297 18.75 -1.08 -7.84
N PRO A 298 19.52 -1.73 -6.95
CA PRO A 298 20.57 -1.07 -6.17
C PRO A 298 21.61 -0.35 -7.04
N SER A 299 21.83 -0.83 -8.27
CA SER A 299 22.71 -0.19 -9.26
C SER A 299 22.19 1.15 -9.79
N ALA A 300 20.94 1.53 -9.51
CA ALA A 300 20.41 2.86 -9.82
C ALA A 300 21.07 3.97 -9.00
N GLY A 301 21.81 3.62 -7.94
CA GLY A 301 22.61 4.57 -7.17
C GLY A 301 21.82 5.34 -6.12
N TYR A 302 20.64 4.88 -5.74
CA TYR A 302 19.89 5.42 -4.61
C TYR A 302 20.19 4.65 -3.31
N VAL A 303 20.22 5.37 -2.20
CA VAL A 303 20.34 4.82 -0.84
C VAL A 303 19.14 5.24 0.00
N ASP A 304 18.86 4.47 1.06
CA ASP A 304 17.76 4.67 2.01
C ASP A 304 16.39 4.81 1.32
N VAL A 305 16.15 4.00 0.29
CA VAL A 305 14.90 4.04 -0.47
C VAL A 305 13.77 3.48 0.38
N SER A 306 12.71 4.27 0.58
CA SER A 306 11.49 3.87 1.31
C SER A 306 10.24 4.35 0.56
N PRO A 307 9.40 3.44 0.05
CA PRO A 307 8.22 3.82 -0.73
C PRO A 307 7.10 4.31 0.19
N LEU A 308 6.56 5.50 -0.11
CA LEU A 308 5.40 6.05 0.59
C LEU A 308 4.09 5.61 -0.07
N THR A 309 4.11 5.48 -1.40
CA THR A 309 2.98 5.05 -2.25
C THR A 309 3.54 4.28 -3.46
N ARG A 310 2.67 3.79 -4.34
CA ARG A 310 3.07 3.19 -5.63
C ARG A 310 3.76 4.18 -6.60
N THR A 311 3.74 5.46 -6.31
CA THR A 311 4.27 6.50 -7.22
C THR A 311 5.26 7.43 -6.53
N LEU A 312 5.42 7.34 -5.21
CA LEU A 312 6.27 8.23 -4.43
C LEU A 312 7.13 7.43 -3.47
N ALA A 313 8.41 7.76 -3.40
CA ALA A 313 9.33 7.23 -2.39
C ALA A 313 10.27 8.29 -1.86
N LEU A 314 10.74 8.08 -0.64
CA LEU A 314 11.90 8.77 -0.12
C LEU A 314 13.15 8.04 -0.61
N GLY A 315 14.21 8.78 -0.87
CA GLY A 315 15.51 8.23 -1.23
C GLY A 315 16.52 9.33 -1.45
N ARG A 316 17.77 8.95 -1.67
CA ARG A 316 18.86 9.91 -1.95
C ARG A 316 19.87 9.31 -2.91
N PRO A 317 20.42 10.08 -3.86
CA PRO A 317 21.54 9.61 -4.68
C PRO A 317 22.80 9.35 -3.84
N SER A 318 23.58 8.35 -4.23
CA SER A 318 24.90 8.03 -3.70
C SER A 318 25.99 8.47 -4.69
N PRO A 319 27.14 9.01 -4.24
CA PRO A 319 27.53 9.28 -2.85
C PRO A 319 26.87 10.54 -2.27
N ARG A 320 26.86 10.65 -0.93
CA ARG A 320 26.30 11.83 -0.24
C ARG A 320 26.98 13.13 -0.72
N PRO A 321 26.22 14.17 -1.08
CA PRO A 321 26.77 15.51 -1.24
C PRO A 321 27.39 16.00 0.07
N GLU A 322 28.60 16.57 0.02
CA GLU A 322 29.24 17.17 1.19
C GLU A 322 28.33 18.26 1.80
N GLY A 323 28.03 18.16 3.10
CA GLY A 323 27.28 19.17 3.85
C GLY A 323 25.78 18.90 4.08
N MET A 324 25.19 17.86 3.49
CA MET A 324 23.81 17.44 3.78
C MET A 324 23.77 16.32 4.82
N ASP A 325 23.73 16.67 6.10
CA ASP A 325 23.59 15.65 7.15
C ASP A 325 22.11 15.25 7.29
N ARG A 326 21.81 13.98 7.00
CA ARG A 326 20.54 13.27 7.23
C ARG A 326 19.33 13.62 6.34
N THR A 327 19.42 14.56 5.41
CA THR A 327 18.26 14.89 4.55
C THR A 327 18.03 13.90 3.41
N VAL A 328 16.78 13.77 2.95
CA VAL A 328 16.33 12.87 1.88
C VAL A 328 15.57 13.67 0.81
N GLY A 329 15.44 13.11 -0.38
CA GLY A 329 14.56 13.62 -1.43
C GLY A 329 13.25 12.84 -1.52
N LEU A 330 12.20 13.49 -2.00
CA LEU A 330 10.99 12.82 -2.46
C LEU A 330 11.11 12.58 -3.97
N LEU A 331 11.10 11.32 -4.36
CA LEU A 331 11.20 10.86 -5.73
C LEU A 331 9.82 10.42 -6.24
N ARG A 332 9.54 10.70 -7.50
CA ARG A 332 8.42 10.12 -8.24
C ARG A 332 8.89 8.88 -8.98
N TRP A 333 8.07 7.83 -8.99
CA TRP A 333 8.30 6.61 -9.74
C TRP A 333 7.35 6.48 -10.93
N PRO A 334 7.75 5.77 -12.00
CA PRO A 334 9.00 5.01 -12.16
C PRO A 334 10.20 5.82 -12.69
N ASP A 335 10.01 7.10 -13.00
CA ASP A 335 11.01 7.96 -13.65
C ASP A 335 12.16 8.40 -12.72
N GLY A 336 11.98 8.32 -11.41
CA GLY A 336 12.96 8.78 -10.43
C GLY A 336 13.09 10.30 -10.39
N GLU A 337 12.06 11.03 -10.85
CA GLU A 337 12.07 12.50 -10.84
C GLU A 337 12.11 13.00 -9.39
N SER A 338 13.11 13.79 -9.02
CA SER A 338 13.10 14.48 -7.73
C SER A 338 12.04 15.58 -7.74
N LEU A 339 11.07 15.47 -6.84
CA LEU A 339 10.01 16.46 -6.64
C LEU A 339 10.37 17.47 -5.55
N PHE A 340 11.05 17.01 -4.51
CA PHE A 340 11.49 17.80 -3.38
C PHE A 340 12.84 17.27 -2.89
N ASP A 341 13.70 18.19 -2.49
CA ASP A 341 14.96 17.89 -1.81
C ASP A 341 14.93 18.48 -0.39
N ASP A 342 15.95 18.19 0.40
CA ASP A 342 16.16 18.76 1.75
C ASP A 342 15.05 18.42 2.77
N LEU A 343 14.55 17.19 2.72
CA LEU A 343 13.54 16.68 3.65
C LEU A 343 14.19 15.94 4.82
N THR A 344 13.57 15.98 5.99
CA THR A 344 13.92 15.11 7.13
C THR A 344 13.15 13.79 7.13
N GLY A 345 12.14 13.67 6.27
CA GLY A 345 11.39 12.44 6.04
C GLY A 345 10.02 12.70 5.44
N GLY A 346 9.17 11.69 5.47
CA GLY A 346 7.79 11.76 5.01
C GLY A 346 7.03 10.48 5.31
N MET A 347 5.70 10.55 5.25
CA MET A 347 4.83 9.38 5.49
C MET A 347 3.48 9.52 4.78
N LEU A 348 2.91 8.39 4.38
CA LEU A 348 1.50 8.29 4.01
C LEU A 348 0.66 8.25 5.30
N HIS A 349 -0.35 9.11 5.39
CA HIS A 349 -1.32 9.07 6.49
C HIS A 349 -2.59 8.30 6.10
N ASP A 350 -3.34 7.84 7.11
CA ASP A 350 -4.61 7.10 6.97
C ASP A 350 -5.71 7.82 6.18
N ASP A 351 -5.55 9.11 5.92
CA ASP A 351 -6.45 9.91 5.08
C ASP A 351 -6.11 9.85 3.58
N GLY A 352 -5.09 9.08 3.22
CA GLY A 352 -4.63 8.89 1.84
C GLY A 352 -3.81 10.05 1.29
N ARG A 353 -3.27 10.94 2.15
CA ARG A 353 -2.38 12.04 1.75
C ARG A 353 -0.98 11.87 2.35
N VAL A 354 0.03 12.27 1.59
CA VAL A 354 1.43 12.21 2.01
C VAL A 354 1.80 13.49 2.75
N ARG A 355 2.50 13.36 3.89
CA ARG A 355 3.15 14.49 4.58
C ARG A 355 4.64 14.37 4.35
N ILE A 356 5.26 15.44 3.91
CA ILE A 356 6.72 15.57 3.86
C ILE A 356 7.19 16.56 4.92
N PHE A 357 8.28 16.24 5.59
CA PHE A 357 8.88 17.03 6.66
C PHE A 357 10.11 17.74 6.11
N HIS A 358 10.10 19.07 6.10
CA HIS A 358 11.20 19.89 5.60
C HIS A 358 12.26 20.09 6.69
N ALA A 359 13.50 20.38 6.30
CA ALA A 359 14.60 20.67 7.24
C ALA A 359 14.33 21.89 8.14
N ASP A 360 13.50 22.83 7.69
CA ASP A 360 13.07 24.01 8.45
C ASP A 360 11.92 23.72 9.45
N ASP A 361 11.63 22.44 9.70
CA ASP A 361 10.65 21.97 10.68
C ASP A 361 9.18 22.36 10.28
N THR A 362 8.96 22.57 8.98
CA THR A 362 7.64 22.72 8.35
C THR A 362 7.19 21.46 7.60
N VAL A 363 5.90 21.40 7.26
CA VAL A 363 5.22 20.26 6.67
C VAL A 363 4.44 20.71 5.43
N SER A 364 4.54 19.93 4.36
CA SER A 364 3.65 20.02 3.20
C SER A 364 2.78 18.77 3.11
N ALA A 365 1.50 18.95 2.79
CA ALA A 365 0.60 17.85 2.46
C ALA A 365 0.50 17.72 0.93
N LEU A 366 0.67 16.50 0.43
CA LEU A 366 0.74 16.20 -0.99
C LEU A 366 -0.38 15.24 -1.39
N ASP A 367 -0.78 15.33 -2.65
CA ASP A 367 -1.54 14.27 -3.30
C ASP A 367 -0.67 13.01 -3.46
N ALA A 368 -1.18 11.88 -2.97
CA ALA A 368 -0.43 10.63 -2.87
C ALA A 368 -0.08 9.98 -4.23
N ALA A 369 -0.85 10.30 -5.28
CA ALA A 369 -0.61 9.75 -6.62
C ALA A 369 0.40 10.60 -7.39
N THR A 370 0.30 11.93 -7.27
CA THR A 370 1.09 12.85 -8.11
C THR A 370 2.28 13.48 -7.41
N GLY A 371 2.31 13.47 -6.07
CA GLY A 371 3.30 14.18 -5.26
C GLY A 371 3.13 15.71 -5.28
N LYS A 372 2.05 16.23 -5.88
CA LYS A 372 1.80 17.67 -5.95
C LYS A 372 1.32 18.20 -4.59
N PRO A 373 1.80 19.36 -4.12
CA PRO A 373 1.25 20.02 -2.95
C PRO A 373 -0.25 20.25 -3.09
N LEU A 374 -0.99 20.00 -2.00
CA LEU A 374 -2.40 20.35 -1.92
C LEU A 374 -2.61 21.87 -1.81
N PHE A 375 -1.59 22.59 -1.32
CA PHE A 375 -1.60 24.03 -1.17
C PHE A 375 -0.16 24.58 -1.09
N ASP A 376 0.00 25.86 -1.43
CA ASP A 376 1.31 26.52 -1.50
C ASP A 376 1.93 26.80 -0.13
N THR A 377 1.09 26.93 0.90
CA THR A 377 1.51 27.29 2.26
C THR A 377 2.10 26.09 3.00
N ARG A 378 3.35 26.20 3.47
CA ARG A 378 3.92 25.21 4.40
C ARG A 378 3.51 25.52 5.81
N TYR A 379 3.00 24.52 6.53
CA TYR A 379 2.54 24.68 7.91
C TYR A 379 3.57 24.10 8.87
N LYS A 380 3.50 24.50 10.15
CA LYS A 380 4.28 23.85 11.21
C LYS A 380 3.87 22.37 11.35
N ASN A 381 2.58 22.08 11.19
CA ASN A 381 2.02 20.73 11.09
C ASN A 381 0.73 20.74 10.26
N VAL A 382 0.44 19.62 9.59
CA VAL A 382 -0.85 19.37 8.92
C VAL A 382 -1.39 18.04 9.42
N PHE A 383 -2.51 18.08 10.15
CA PHE A 383 -3.12 16.86 10.71
C PHE A 383 -3.92 16.10 9.66
N ALA A 384 -4.48 14.95 10.05
CA ALA A 384 -5.28 14.15 9.13
C ALA A 384 -6.52 14.93 8.64
N PHE A 385 -6.91 14.68 7.38
CA PHE A 385 -8.10 15.21 6.76
C PHE A 385 -9.34 14.39 7.15
N HIS A 386 -10.42 15.08 7.47
CA HIS A 386 -11.71 14.46 7.71
C HIS A 386 -12.21 13.78 6.42
N ARG A 387 -12.43 12.46 6.43
CA ARG A 387 -12.79 11.67 5.22
C ARG A 387 -13.86 12.30 4.31
N LYS A 388 -14.96 12.79 4.90
CA LYS A 388 -16.09 13.42 4.18
C LYS A 388 -15.92 14.92 3.91
N LEU A 389 -15.63 15.71 4.94
CA LEU A 389 -15.53 17.17 4.84
C LEU A 389 -14.22 17.67 4.22
N ARG A 390 -13.21 16.81 4.15
CA ARG A 390 -11.88 17.13 3.61
C ARG A 390 -11.22 18.33 4.33
N LEU A 391 -11.51 18.47 5.63
CA LEU A 391 -10.94 19.49 6.51
C LEU A 391 -9.82 18.91 7.37
N ALA A 392 -8.73 19.63 7.55
CA ALA A 392 -7.65 19.30 8.46
C ALA A 392 -7.36 20.47 9.40
N VAL A 393 -6.92 20.16 10.62
CA VAL A 393 -6.30 21.17 11.49
C VAL A 393 -4.88 21.40 10.98
N VAL A 394 -4.49 22.66 10.92
CA VAL A 394 -3.13 23.08 10.59
C VAL A 394 -2.57 23.91 11.72
N GLU A 395 -1.27 23.76 11.94
CA GLU A 395 -0.54 24.57 12.90
C GLU A 395 0.38 25.52 12.14
N TRP A 396 0.43 26.76 12.56
CA TRP A 396 1.21 27.82 11.95
C TRP A 396 2.09 28.47 13.00
N ARG A 397 3.39 28.62 12.71
CA ARG A 397 4.28 29.39 13.56
C ARG A 397 4.25 30.85 13.10
N ARG A 398 3.81 31.76 13.97
CA ARG A 398 3.85 33.20 13.67
C ARG A 398 5.31 33.64 13.51
N PRO A 399 5.66 34.47 12.50
CA PRO A 399 7.00 35.05 12.40
C PRO A 399 7.36 35.89 13.64
N GLY A 400 8.48 35.59 14.30
CA GLY A 400 8.96 36.28 15.51
C GLY A 400 9.49 35.31 16.59
N GLU A 401 10.10 35.84 17.67
CA GLU A 401 10.55 35.02 18.80
C GLU A 401 9.36 34.53 19.64
N PRO A 402 9.29 33.23 19.98
CA PRO A 402 8.27 32.70 20.89
C PRO A 402 8.46 33.26 22.30
N SER A 403 7.36 33.53 23.02
CA SER A 403 7.40 33.95 24.42
C SER A 403 6.63 32.95 25.30
N PRO A 404 6.89 32.88 26.61
CA PRO A 404 6.13 32.04 27.52
C PRO A 404 4.61 32.29 27.50
N ASP A 405 4.20 33.52 27.16
CA ASP A 405 2.80 33.95 27.09
C ASP A 405 2.18 33.78 25.69
N ASN A 406 3.00 33.46 24.68
CA ASN A 406 2.57 33.22 23.31
C ASN A 406 3.41 32.06 22.74
N PRO A 407 2.89 30.82 22.74
CA PRO A 407 3.64 29.62 22.35
C PRO A 407 4.13 29.66 20.89
N GLY A 408 3.76 30.70 20.13
CA GLY A 408 4.22 30.96 18.76
C GLY A 408 3.51 30.11 17.72
N ILE A 409 2.84 29.04 18.15
CA ILE A 409 2.07 28.12 17.30
C ILE A 409 0.58 28.43 17.47
N LEU A 410 -0.07 28.76 16.36
CA LEU A 410 -1.50 29.00 16.25
C LEU A 410 -2.12 27.95 15.36
N GLN A 411 -3.35 27.58 15.65
CA GLN A 411 -4.11 26.59 14.91
C GLN A 411 -5.18 27.24 14.04
N GLY A 412 -5.45 26.61 12.91
CA GLY A 412 -6.54 26.93 12.00
C GLY A 412 -7.10 25.66 11.38
N VAL A 413 -8.06 25.82 10.46
CA VAL A 413 -8.65 24.71 9.70
C VAL A 413 -8.53 24.99 8.22
N VAL A 414 -7.97 24.06 7.47
CA VAL A 414 -7.82 24.14 6.02
C VAL A 414 -8.67 23.06 5.34
N HIS A 415 -9.26 23.39 4.21
CA HIS A 415 -9.85 22.41 3.30
C HIS A 415 -8.77 21.85 2.36
N GLU A 416 -8.92 20.62 1.87
CA GLU A 416 -7.92 19.99 0.99
C GLU A 416 -7.62 20.76 -0.30
N SER A 417 -8.52 21.66 -0.71
CA SER A 417 -8.30 22.56 -1.85
C SER A 417 -7.37 23.75 -1.54
N GLY A 418 -6.81 23.81 -0.33
CA GLY A 418 -6.00 24.93 0.15
C GLY A 418 -6.77 26.12 0.71
N ARG A 419 -8.11 26.08 0.68
CA ARG A 419 -8.93 27.15 1.27
C ARG A 419 -8.84 27.10 2.79
N LEU A 420 -8.39 28.19 3.41
CA LEU A 420 -8.42 28.36 4.86
C LEU A 420 -9.87 28.61 5.30
N VAL A 421 -10.42 27.66 6.06
CA VAL A 421 -11.81 27.66 6.57
C VAL A 421 -11.89 28.38 7.92
N ILE A 422 -10.91 28.15 8.79
CA ILE A 422 -10.72 28.91 10.04
C ILE A 422 -9.30 29.47 10.00
N PRO A 423 -9.10 30.79 10.19
CA PRO A 423 -7.77 31.40 10.15
C PRO A 423 -6.84 30.84 11.24
N CYS A 424 -5.53 30.87 10.99
CA CYS A 424 -4.52 30.40 11.94
C CYS A 424 -4.26 31.42 13.06
N GLU A 425 -5.29 31.70 13.85
CA GLU A 425 -5.29 32.74 14.90
C GLU A 425 -5.67 32.19 16.28
N TYR A 426 -6.03 30.90 16.35
CA TYR A 426 -6.52 30.26 17.57
C TYR A 426 -5.40 29.55 18.31
N ALA A 427 -5.49 29.49 19.64
CA ALA A 427 -4.59 28.66 20.42
C ALA A 427 -4.89 27.17 20.25
N HIS A 428 -6.17 26.83 20.02
CA HIS A 428 -6.59 25.46 19.83
C HIS A 428 -7.83 25.35 18.93
N ILE A 429 -7.84 24.38 18.03
CA ILE A 429 -9.03 23.86 17.36
C ILE A 429 -9.39 22.55 18.05
N HIS A 430 -10.66 22.30 18.35
CA HIS A 430 -11.04 21.06 19.01
C HIS A 430 -10.78 19.84 18.12
N HIS A 431 -9.80 19.01 18.48
CA HIS A 431 -9.44 17.79 17.78
C HIS A 431 -8.88 16.72 18.76
N ALA A 432 -8.81 15.46 18.33
CA ALA A 432 -7.98 14.46 19.02
C ALA A 432 -6.53 14.54 18.52
N TYR A 433 -5.57 13.91 19.21
CA TYR A 433 -4.14 14.04 18.88
C TYR A 433 -3.85 13.75 17.39
N LYS A 434 -3.40 14.78 16.65
CA LYS A 434 -3.12 14.77 15.20
C LYS A 434 -4.27 14.28 14.30
N GLN A 435 -5.51 14.34 14.79
CA GLN A 435 -6.72 13.96 14.07
C GLN A 435 -7.41 15.16 13.40
N PRO A 436 -8.38 14.93 12.50
CA PRO A 436 -9.17 16.02 11.92
C PRO A 436 -9.94 16.79 13.00
N PRO A 437 -10.45 18.00 12.69
CA PRO A 437 -11.25 18.74 13.66
C PRO A 437 -12.52 17.96 14.02
N LYS A 438 -12.85 17.93 15.31
CA LYS A 438 -14.05 17.25 15.82
C LYS A 438 -15.28 18.09 15.51
N LEU A 439 -16.30 17.43 14.98
CA LEU A 439 -17.62 18.02 14.78
C LEU A 439 -18.43 17.88 16.06
N LEU A 440 -18.93 19.02 16.54
CA LEU A 440 -19.87 19.08 17.65
C LEU A 440 -21.31 18.97 17.15
N HIS A 441 -22.27 19.07 18.09
CA HIS A 441 -23.69 19.14 17.77
C HIS A 441 -23.97 20.16 16.65
N GLY A 442 -24.88 19.83 15.73
CA GLY A 442 -25.16 20.69 14.57
C GLY A 442 -24.01 20.80 13.55
N ARG A 443 -23.01 19.91 13.60
CA ARG A 443 -21.81 19.90 12.73
C ARG A 443 -20.94 21.15 12.88
N GLN A 444 -20.91 21.72 14.07
CA GLN A 444 -20.12 22.92 14.37
C GLN A 444 -18.66 22.53 14.65
N LEU A 445 -17.74 23.41 14.30
CA LEU A 445 -16.32 23.37 14.67
C LEU A 445 -16.09 24.31 15.84
N LEU A 446 -15.22 23.92 16.78
CA LEU A 446 -14.86 24.73 17.93
C LEU A 446 -13.41 25.19 17.82
N ALA A 447 -13.21 26.49 17.96
CA ALA A 447 -11.91 27.14 18.05
C ALA A 447 -11.81 27.92 19.37
N ILE A 448 -10.63 27.94 19.98
CA ILE A 448 -10.39 28.59 21.28
C ILE A 448 -9.25 29.58 21.10
N THR A 449 -9.51 30.84 21.45
CA THR A 449 -8.53 31.92 21.36
C THR A 449 -7.44 31.79 22.43
N VAL A 450 -6.36 32.57 22.28
CA VAL A 450 -5.24 32.59 23.24
C VAL A 450 -5.68 33.01 24.65
N ASP A 451 -6.70 33.87 24.75
CA ASP A 451 -7.29 34.27 26.02
C ASP A 451 -8.31 33.28 26.56
N GLY A 452 -8.66 32.21 25.83
CA GLY A 452 -9.51 31.13 26.32
C GLY A 452 -10.96 31.15 25.82
N ARG A 453 -11.32 32.05 24.89
CA ARG A 453 -12.72 32.25 24.49
C ARG A 453 -13.14 31.30 23.37
N PRO A 454 -14.29 30.61 23.48
CA PRO A 454 -14.78 29.72 22.43
C PRO A 454 -15.42 30.48 21.27
N HIS A 455 -15.07 30.05 20.07
CA HIS A 455 -15.63 30.47 18.80
C HIS A 455 -16.16 29.25 18.05
N PHE A 456 -17.41 29.33 17.61
CA PHE A 456 -18.08 28.27 16.88
C PHE A 456 -18.20 28.61 15.41
N TYR A 457 -17.84 27.68 14.55
CA TYR A 457 -17.89 27.83 13.10
C TYR A 457 -18.75 26.74 12.48
N ASN A 458 -19.39 27.01 11.36
CA ASN A 458 -19.84 25.93 10.49
C ASN A 458 -18.66 25.36 9.67
N PRO A 459 -18.80 24.19 9.01
CA PRO A 459 -17.73 23.60 8.20
C PRO A 459 -17.30 24.44 6.98
N ASP A 460 -18.09 25.45 6.60
CA ASP A 460 -17.77 26.37 5.51
C ASP A 460 -16.95 27.58 5.99
N GLY A 461 -16.72 27.72 7.30
CA GLY A 461 -15.90 28.79 7.89
C GLY A 461 -16.70 30.02 8.31
N THR A 462 -18.02 29.97 8.31
CA THR A 462 -18.86 31.06 8.84
C THR A 462 -18.89 30.98 10.35
N LEU A 463 -18.54 32.09 11.01
CA LEU A 463 -18.67 32.24 12.46
C LEU A 463 -20.15 32.19 12.85
N LEU A 464 -20.51 31.26 13.72
CA LEU A 464 -21.85 31.07 14.27
C LEU A 464 -22.02 31.82 15.59
N ALA A 465 -21.03 31.72 16.47
CA ALA A 465 -21.02 32.39 17.76
C ALA A 465 -19.59 32.61 18.26
N ALA A 466 -19.37 33.71 18.96
CA ALA A 466 -18.16 34.01 19.72
C ALA A 466 -18.60 34.43 21.13
N LEU A 467 -18.23 33.65 22.14
CA LEU A 467 -18.76 33.84 23.50
C LEU A 467 -17.73 34.52 24.39
N GLU A 468 -18.21 35.41 25.25
CA GLU A 468 -17.39 36.11 26.26
C GLU A 468 -17.30 35.29 27.56
N CYS A 469 -16.94 34.02 27.45
CA CYS A 469 -16.67 33.12 28.59
C CYS A 469 -15.28 32.50 28.48
N ASP A 470 -14.70 32.10 29.60
CA ASP A 470 -13.37 31.51 29.66
C ASP A 470 -13.45 29.98 29.57
N MET A 471 -12.68 29.38 28.67
CA MET A 471 -12.44 27.96 28.55
C MET A 471 -10.97 27.62 28.77
N LYS A 472 -10.28 28.34 29.66
CA LYS A 472 -9.00 27.90 30.22
C LYS A 472 -9.20 27.03 31.46
N PRO A 473 -9.54 25.73 31.38
CA PRO A 473 -9.17 24.81 32.42
C PRO A 473 -7.80 24.23 32.11
N TRP A 474 -7.25 23.54 33.10
CA TRP A 474 -5.91 22.99 33.16
C TRP A 474 -5.70 21.78 32.21
N ILE A 475 -6.57 21.64 31.21
CA ILE A 475 -6.68 20.55 30.24
C ILE A 475 -7.02 21.19 28.90
N TRP A 476 -6.10 21.14 27.94
CA TRP A 476 -6.28 21.66 26.57
C TRP A 476 -7.38 20.96 25.76
N THR A 477 -8.12 20.02 26.37
CA THR A 477 -9.19 19.27 25.71
C THR A 477 -10.55 19.75 26.22
N PRO A 478 -11.37 20.39 25.37
CA PRO A 478 -12.75 20.76 25.67
C PRO A 478 -13.57 19.57 26.20
N MET A 479 -14.29 19.79 27.30
CA MET A 479 -15.23 18.81 27.87
C MET A 479 -16.63 19.04 27.30
N VAL A 480 -17.09 18.09 26.50
CA VAL A 480 -18.43 18.11 25.90
C VAL A 480 -19.22 16.92 26.44
N LYS A 481 -20.39 17.18 27.02
CA LYS A 481 -21.32 16.16 27.53
C LYS A 481 -22.74 16.52 27.13
N GLU A 482 -23.50 15.56 26.58
CA GLU A 482 -24.93 15.74 26.27
C GLU A 482 -25.24 17.00 25.43
N ASN A 483 -24.42 17.27 24.41
CA ASN A 483 -24.49 18.49 23.57
C ASN A 483 -24.30 19.81 24.33
N GLN A 484 -23.64 19.76 25.48
CA GLN A 484 -23.24 20.93 26.25
C GLN A 484 -21.73 20.99 26.38
N LEU A 485 -21.19 22.20 26.36
CA LEU A 485 -19.77 22.47 26.52
C LEU A 485 -19.51 23.06 27.90
N LEU A 486 -18.55 22.51 28.64
CA LEU A 486 -18.14 23.05 29.93
C LEU A 486 -17.28 24.31 29.73
N ALA A 487 -17.61 25.38 30.44
CA ALA A 487 -16.84 26.63 30.46
C ALA A 487 -16.90 27.29 31.85
N PHE A 488 -16.18 28.40 31.99
CA PHE A 488 -16.14 29.22 33.18
C PHE A 488 -16.57 30.65 32.84
N ASP A 489 -17.45 31.20 33.66
CA ASP A 489 -17.89 32.58 33.57
C ASP A 489 -17.21 33.43 34.65
N GLY A 490 -16.34 34.34 34.21
CA GLY A 490 -15.42 35.11 35.06
C GLY A 490 -13.98 34.58 35.07
N GLU A 491 -13.10 35.28 35.77
CA GLU A 491 -11.68 34.94 35.90
C GLU A 491 -11.34 34.39 37.30
N GLY A 492 -10.22 33.68 37.42
CA GLY A 492 -9.70 33.19 38.70
C GLY A 492 -10.43 31.96 39.24
N MET A 493 -10.19 31.64 40.52
CA MET A 493 -10.74 30.44 41.18
C MET A 493 -12.23 30.58 41.55
N ASP A 494 -12.74 31.80 41.64
CA ASP A 494 -14.14 32.10 41.93
C ASP A 494 -15.02 32.10 40.68
N ALA A 495 -14.43 31.87 39.50
CA ALA A 495 -15.17 31.80 38.24
C ALA A 495 -16.27 30.72 38.31
N ARG A 496 -17.48 31.09 37.87
CA ARG A 496 -18.65 30.21 37.91
C ARG A 496 -18.52 29.13 36.85
N VAL A 497 -18.80 27.89 37.21
CA VAL A 497 -18.84 26.79 36.25
C VAL A 497 -20.19 26.79 35.54
N ILE A 498 -20.14 26.78 34.21
CA ILE A 498 -21.32 26.85 33.35
C ILE A 498 -21.28 25.76 32.28
N TRP A 499 -22.46 25.25 31.92
CA TRP A 499 -22.69 24.46 30.73
C TRP A 499 -23.27 25.34 29.64
N ILE A 500 -22.66 25.31 28.45
CA ILE A 500 -23.10 26.04 27.27
C ILE A 500 -23.85 25.05 26.37
N ALA A 501 -25.15 25.27 26.14
CA ALA A 501 -25.93 24.46 25.21
C ALA A 501 -25.48 24.73 23.76
N LEU A 502 -25.07 23.69 23.03
CA LEU A 502 -24.55 23.86 21.65
C LEU A 502 -25.65 24.13 20.60
N SER A 503 -26.93 24.04 20.98
CA SER A 503 -28.08 24.33 20.11
C SER A 503 -28.34 25.82 19.92
N ASP A 504 -28.18 26.61 20.98
CA ASP A 504 -28.53 28.03 21.02
C ASP A 504 -27.56 28.90 21.81
N TYR A 505 -26.48 28.30 22.32
CA TYR A 505 -25.44 28.94 23.13
C TYR A 505 -25.94 29.52 24.47
N SER A 506 -27.07 29.03 24.98
CA SER A 506 -27.58 29.40 26.31
C SER A 506 -26.72 28.79 27.43
N PHE A 507 -26.65 29.49 28.56
CA PHE A 507 -25.87 29.08 29.73
C PHE A 507 -26.74 28.43 30.80
N VAL A 508 -26.24 27.35 31.39
CA VAL A 508 -26.81 26.70 32.57
C VAL A 508 -25.75 26.70 33.67
N GLU A 509 -26.02 27.36 34.78
CA GLU A 509 -25.13 27.37 35.95
C GLU A 509 -25.14 26.01 36.65
N THR A 510 -23.97 25.52 37.04
CA THR A 510 -23.87 24.28 37.85
C THR A 510 -24.00 24.53 39.35
N GLY A 511 -23.79 25.78 39.79
CA GLY A 511 -23.65 26.14 41.20
C GLY A 511 -22.25 25.90 41.77
N GLU A 512 -21.30 25.43 40.96
CA GLU A 512 -19.92 25.18 41.35
C GLU A 512 -18.99 26.31 40.88
N THR A 513 -17.84 26.44 41.53
CA THR A 513 -16.76 27.35 41.14
C THR A 513 -15.58 26.59 40.54
N ARG A 514 -14.68 27.30 39.87
CA ARG A 514 -13.42 26.72 39.39
C ARG A 514 -12.61 26.08 40.52
N ALA A 515 -12.63 26.66 41.73
CA ALA A 515 -12.01 26.08 42.92
C ALA A 515 -12.58 24.70 43.25
N ASP A 516 -13.90 24.53 43.18
CA ASP A 516 -14.58 23.26 43.46
C ASP A 516 -14.15 22.18 42.45
N CYS A 517 -14.11 22.53 41.16
CA CYS A 517 -13.61 21.64 40.10
C CYS A 517 -12.15 21.20 40.34
N VAL A 518 -11.27 22.14 40.70
CA VAL A 518 -9.85 21.84 40.99
C VAL A 518 -9.71 20.96 42.22
N ASN A 519 -10.50 21.21 43.27
CA ASN A 519 -10.50 20.42 44.49
C ASN A 519 -10.95 18.98 44.22
N MET A 520 -12.05 18.80 43.47
CA MET A 520 -12.56 17.46 43.09
C MET A 520 -11.52 16.64 42.31
N LEU A 521 -10.83 17.26 41.35
CA LEU A 521 -9.76 16.58 40.59
C LEU A 521 -8.56 16.24 41.48
N THR A 522 -8.17 17.16 42.36
CA THR A 522 -7.06 16.93 43.29
C THR A 522 -7.36 15.79 44.27
N GLU A 523 -8.60 15.71 44.76
CA GLU A 523 -9.05 14.60 45.61
C GLU A 523 -9.13 13.27 44.85
N GLY A 524 -9.60 13.27 43.60
CA GLY A 524 -9.60 12.08 42.74
C GLY A 524 -8.19 11.55 42.43
N LEU A 525 -7.21 12.46 42.23
CA LEU A 525 -5.81 12.10 41.93
C LEU A 525 -5.01 11.67 43.16
N LYS A 526 -5.39 12.07 44.38
CA LYS A 526 -4.78 11.57 45.63
C LYS A 526 -4.91 10.05 45.79
N GLY A 527 -5.86 9.40 45.11
CA GLY A 527 -5.98 7.95 45.06
C GLY A 527 -5.04 7.24 44.07
N TRP A 528 -4.37 7.98 43.18
CA TRP A 528 -3.53 7.45 42.09
C TRP A 528 -2.02 7.72 42.27
N LEU A 529 -1.64 8.59 43.19
CA LEU A 529 -0.24 8.80 43.55
C LEU A 529 0.20 7.74 44.57
N PRO A 530 1.38 7.10 44.41
CA PRO A 530 1.91 6.22 45.44
C PRO A 530 2.16 7.02 46.72
N LYS A 531 1.79 6.45 47.87
CA LYS A 531 1.98 7.05 49.19
C LYS A 531 3.44 7.32 49.52
#